data_AF-A0A821AUG0-F1
#
_entry.id   AF-A0A821AUG0-F1
#
_cell.length_a   1.000
_cell.length_b   1.000
_cell.length_c   1.000
_cell.angle_alpha   90.00
_cell.angle_beta   90.00
_cell.angle_gamma   90.00
#
_symmetry.space_group_name_H-M   'P 1'
#
loop_
_entity.id
_entity.type
_entity.pdbx_description
1 polymer ?
#
loop_
_entity_poly.entity_id
_entity_poly.type
_entity_poly.pdbx_seq_one_letter_code
_entity_poly.pdbx_strand_id
1 'polypeptide(L)' 'MSAQLFYLQGLILDNYGNSYVANSSNHWIQMFCPGAVFGITIAGTGQAGQGDSELKFPYDVAFDSEMNL' A
#
# COMPACT_ATOMS: atom_id res chain seq x y z
N MET A 1 20.52 -12.84 -8.02
CA MET A 1 19.07 -13.15 -8.13
C MET A 1 18.39 -11.91 -8.65
N SER A 2 17.93 -11.90 -9.90
CA SER A 2 17.16 -10.78 -10.45
C SER A 2 15.67 -11.11 -10.29
N ALA A 3 14.98 -10.39 -9.42
CA ALA A 3 13.52 -10.37 -9.44
C ALA A 3 13.09 -9.36 -10.51
N GLN A 4 12.55 -9.89 -11.60
CA GLN A 4 11.86 -9.12 -12.62
C GLN A 4 10.39 -9.05 -12.20
N LEU A 5 9.93 -7.89 -11.73
CA LEU A 5 8.55 -7.69 -11.27
C LEU A 5 7.82 -6.77 -12.25
N PHE A 6 6.89 -7.36 -13.00
CA PHE A 6 5.94 -6.62 -13.81
C PHE A 6 4.91 -5.98 -12.86
N TYR A 7 4.79 -4.64 -12.91
CA TYR A 7 4.00 -3.76 -12.03
C TYR A 7 4.53 -3.65 -10.58
N LEU A 8 5.37 -2.64 -10.32
CA LEU A 8 5.85 -2.31 -8.98
C LEU A 8 4.66 -1.93 -8.09
N GLN A 9 4.29 -2.85 -7.19
CA GLN A 9 3.47 -2.56 -6.01
C GLN A 9 4.44 -2.21 -4.89
N GLY A 10 4.34 -1.00 -4.33
CA GLY A 10 5.11 -0.62 -3.15
C GLY A 10 4.75 -1.49 -1.96
N LEU A 11 5.77 -1.97 -1.25
CA LEU A 11 5.66 -2.73 -0.02
C LEU A 11 6.65 -2.17 0.99
N ILE A 12 6.16 -1.74 2.15
CA ILE A 12 6.99 -1.36 3.30
C ILE A 12 6.52 -2.07 4.57
N LEU A 13 7.42 -2.16 5.54
CA LEU A 13 7.15 -2.71 6.87
C LEU A 13 7.31 -1.61 7.92
N ASP A 14 6.42 -1.59 8.91
CA ASP A 14 6.64 -0.78 10.11
C ASP A 14 7.50 -1.54 11.16
N ASN A 15 7.78 -0.88 12.29
CA ASN A 15 8.57 -1.46 13.38
C ASN A 15 7.85 -2.59 14.14
N TYR A 16 6.56 -2.79 13.91
CA TYR A 16 5.75 -3.86 14.48
C TYR A 16 5.63 -5.06 13.51
N GLY A 17 6.19 -4.94 12.30
CA GLY A 17 6.13 -5.94 11.26
C GLY A 17 4.82 -5.93 10.46
N ASN A 18 3.98 -4.91 10.60
CA ASN A 18 2.83 -4.73 9.71
C ASN A 18 3.32 -4.37 8.32
N SER A 19 2.71 -4.95 7.28
CA SER A 19 3.04 -4.65 5.89
C SER A 19 2.00 -3.75 5.25
N TYR A 20 2.49 -2.80 4.45
CA TYR A 20 1.68 -1.81 3.78
C TYR A 20 1.89 -1.97 2.28
N VAL A 21 0.81 -2.15 1.53
CA VAL A 21 0.87 -2.47 0.10
C VAL A 21 0.10 -1.42 -0.70
N ALA A 22 0.78 -0.77 -1.63
CA ALA A 22 0.16 0.03 -2.67
C ALA A 22 -0.30 -0.88 -3.81
N ASN A 23 -1.60 -0.97 -4.04
CA ASN A 23 -2.13 -1.74 -5.16
C ASN A 23 -2.68 -0.78 -6.22
N SER A 24 -1.84 -0.54 -7.23
CA SER A 24 -2.07 0.41 -8.31
C SER A 24 -3.33 0.10 -9.11
N SER A 25 -3.62 -1.18 -9.34
CA SER A 25 -4.74 -1.65 -10.17
C SER A 25 -6.09 -1.51 -9.47
N ASN A 26 -6.08 -1.61 -8.15
CA ASN A 26 -7.28 -1.49 -7.33
C ASN A 26 -7.40 -0.12 -6.65
N HIS A 27 -6.47 0.80 -6.86
CA HIS A 27 -6.58 2.19 -6.37
C HIS A 27 -6.78 2.32 -4.86
N TRP A 28 -6.03 1.53 -4.09
CA TRP A 28 -6.11 1.46 -2.64
C TRP A 28 -4.76 1.08 -2.03
N ILE A 29 -4.63 1.35 -0.74
CA ILE A 29 -3.52 0.93 0.11
C ILE A 29 -4.09 0.07 1.24
N GLN A 30 -3.48 -1.08 1.48
CA GLN A 30 -3.87 -1.97 2.58
C GLN A 30 -2.72 -2.19 3.56
N MET A 31 -3.08 -2.30 4.83
CA MET A 31 -2.20 -2.75 5.92
C MET A 31 -2.53 -4.21 6.28
N PHE A 32 -1.51 -5.03 6.49
CA PHE A 32 -1.63 -6.40 6.99
C PHE A 32 -0.84 -6.56 8.28
N CYS A 33 -1.46 -7.12 9.31
CA CYS A 33 -0.73 -7.55 10.50
C CYS A 33 0.17 -8.76 10.18
N PRO A 34 1.24 -9.02 10.94
CA PRO A 34 2.07 -10.21 10.78
C PRO A 34 1.23 -11.50 10.73
N GLY A 35 1.34 -12.24 9.62
CA GLY A 35 0.61 -13.49 9.41
C GLY A 35 -0.87 -13.35 9.04
N ALA A 36 -1.38 -12.13 8.84
CA ALA A 36 -2.75 -11.91 8.40
C ALA A 36 -2.94 -12.33 6.93
N VAL A 37 -4.06 -13.02 6.67
CA VAL A 37 -4.48 -13.38 5.29
C VAL A 37 -5.26 -12.24 4.64
N PHE A 38 -5.90 -11.39 5.45
CA PHE A 38 -6.72 -10.27 4.99
C PHE A 38 -6.16 -8.96 5.52
N GLY A 39 -6.11 -7.95 4.64
CA GLY A 39 -5.66 -6.61 4.97
C GLY A 39 -6.81 -5.67 5.29
N ILE A 40 -6.48 -4.56 5.93
CA ILE A 40 -7.38 -3.45 6.22
C ILE A 40 -7.05 -2.35 5.22
N THR A 41 -8.06 -1.88 4.47
CA THR A 41 -7.89 -0.71 3.61
C THR A 41 -7.74 0.53 4.46
N ILE A 42 -6.62 1.23 4.30
CA ILE A 42 -6.29 2.42 5.08
C ILE A 42 -6.34 3.71 4.24
N ALA A 43 -6.28 3.58 2.90
CA ALA A 43 -6.48 4.68 1.97
C ALA A 43 -7.01 4.18 0.62
N GLY A 44 -7.77 5.02 -0.07
CA GLY A 44 -8.41 4.68 -1.35
C GLY A 44 -9.77 4.01 -1.20
N THR A 45 -10.62 4.22 -2.20
CA THR A 45 -12.01 3.72 -2.25
C THR A 45 -12.17 2.49 -3.16
N GLY A 46 -11.10 2.05 -3.82
CA GLY A 46 -11.20 1.02 -4.86
C GLY A 46 -11.47 1.57 -6.26
N GLN A 47 -11.60 2.89 -6.43
CA GLN A 47 -11.86 3.56 -7.70
C GLN A 47 -10.79 4.63 -7.96
N ALA A 48 -10.35 4.73 -9.22
CA ALA A 48 -9.38 5.74 -9.63
C ALA A 48 -10.01 7.13 -9.59
N GLY A 49 -9.39 8.06 -8.86
CA GLY A 49 -9.96 9.39 -8.74
C GLY A 49 -9.05 10.45 -8.12
N GLN A 50 -9.61 11.62 -7.89
CA GLN A 50 -8.94 12.78 -7.31
C GLN A 50 -9.70 13.37 -6.12
N GLY A 51 -10.80 12.75 -5.69
CA GLY A 51 -11.47 13.12 -4.46
C GLY A 51 -10.59 12.83 -3.24
N ASP A 52 -10.93 13.46 -2.12
CA ASP A 52 -10.11 13.43 -0.89
C ASP A 52 -9.77 12.02 -0.37
N SER A 53 -10.63 11.03 -0.65
CA SER A 53 -10.43 9.64 -0.25
C SER A 53 -10.04 8.71 -1.40
N GLU A 54 -9.95 9.22 -2.63
CA GLU A 54 -9.66 8.45 -3.84
C GLU A 54 -8.17 8.48 -4.14
N LEU A 55 -7.65 7.34 -4.60
CA LEU A 55 -6.28 7.26 -5.11
C LEU A 55 -6.34 7.01 -6.61
N LYS A 56 -5.29 7.42 -7.34
CA LYS A 56 -5.18 7.15 -8.76
C LYS A 56 -3.82 6.54 -9.05
N PHE A 57 -3.83 5.23 -9.28
CA PHE A 57 -2.63 4.42 -9.53
C PHE A 57 -1.54 4.62 -8.46
N PRO A 58 -1.81 4.33 -7.16
CA PRO A 58 -0.74 4.36 -6.17
C PRO A 58 0.31 3.31 -6.51
N TYR A 59 1.56 3.75 -6.69
CA TYR A 59 2.68 2.88 -7.04
C TYR A 59 3.52 2.50 -5.83
N ASP A 60 3.61 3.40 -4.86
CA ASP A 60 4.50 3.22 -3.71
C ASP A 60 3.89 3.72 -2.42
N VAL A 61 4.49 3.29 -1.33
CA VAL A 61 4.22 3.72 0.04
C VAL A 61 5.55 4.05 0.69
N ALA A 62 5.61 5.16 1.43
CA ALA A 62 6.78 5.52 2.21
C ALA A 62 6.30 6.06 3.56
N PHE A 63 7.06 5.76 4.60
CA PHE A 63 6.86 6.42 5.89
C PHE A 63 7.67 7.71 5.96
N ASP A 64 7.14 8.70 6.69
CA ASP A 64 7.94 9.82 7.16
C ASP A 64 8.92 9.39 8.27
N SER A 65 9.73 10.33 8.78
CA SER A 65 10.69 10.05 9.85
C SER A 65 10.06 9.68 11.19
N GLU A 66 8.77 9.93 11.36
CA GLU A 66 7.99 9.61 12.56
C GLU A 66 7.22 8.30 12.41
N MET A 67 7.42 7.57 11.30
CA MET A 67 6.73 6.33 10.95
C MET A 67 5.23 6.51 10.63
N ASN A 68 4.83 7.70 10.17
CA ASN A 68 3.49 7.91 9.61
C ASN A 68 3.49 7.63 8.11
N LEU A 69 2.42 7.01 7.61
CA LEU A 69 2.22 6.72 6.19
C LEU A 69 1.71 7.95 5.43
#